data_AF-E3J3A9-F1
#
_entry.id   AF-E3J3A9-F1
#
_cell.length_a   1.000
_cell.length_b   1.000
_cell.length_c   1.000
_cell.angle_alpha   90.00
_cell.angle_beta   90.00
_cell.angle_gamma   90.00
#
_symmetry.space_group_name_H-M   'P 1'
#
loop_
_entity.id
_entity.type
_entity.pdbx_description
1 polymer ?
#
loop_
_entity_poly.entity_id
_entity_poly.type
_entity_poly.pdbx_seq_one_letter_code
_entity_poly.pdbx_strand_id
1 'polypeptide(L)'
;MADDLVDGLTRAGLPGAKATARYVRISPTKARRVVDLVRGRNAKEALDILTFAAQSASTDVYKVLHSAIANAENNHGLDPDTLFVGEAYVDEGPTLKRIRPRAQGRAYRIRKRTSHITIVVESVAPAADGAKSNRRAR
;
A
#
# COMPACT_ATOMS: atom_id res chain seq x y z
N MET A 1 16.23 3.85 -9.96
CA MET A 1 15.69 5.22 -9.87
C MET A 1 14.27 5.11 -9.35
N ALA A 2 13.92 5.85 -8.29
CA ALA A 2 12.98 5.52 -7.20
C ALA A 2 13.66 4.66 -6.11
N ASP A 3 14.66 5.16 -5.39
CA ASP A 3 14.68 6.25 -4.38
C ASP A 3 14.52 5.67 -2.96
N ASP A 4 15.65 5.27 -2.37
CA ASP A 4 16.23 5.95 -1.20
C ASP A 4 15.24 6.46 -0.14
N LEU A 5 14.71 5.52 0.65
CA LEU A 5 14.67 5.76 2.10
C LEU A 5 16.09 5.51 2.61
N VAL A 6 16.87 6.56 2.81
CA VAL A 6 18.08 6.51 3.64
C VAL A 6 17.62 7.04 5.01
N ASP A 7 17.79 6.24 6.06
CA ASP A 7 17.59 6.63 7.47
C ASP A 7 16.17 7.07 7.91
N GLY A 8 15.11 6.43 7.42
CA GLY A 8 13.75 6.60 7.98
C GLY A 8 13.00 7.87 7.56
N LEU A 9 13.50 8.57 6.54
CA LEU A 9 12.88 9.76 5.96
C LEU A 9 12.23 9.43 4.62
N THR A 10 10.96 9.79 4.43
CA THR A 10 10.27 9.70 3.13
C THR A 10 10.79 10.71 2.13
N ARG A 11 10.37 10.63 0.86
CA ARG A 11 10.71 11.62 -0.18
C ARG A 11 10.37 13.07 0.21
N ALA A 12 9.41 13.25 1.12
CA ALA A 12 9.01 14.55 1.66
C ALA A 12 9.80 14.96 2.92
N GLY A 13 10.77 14.16 3.37
CA GLY A 13 11.51 14.39 4.61
C GLY A 13 10.68 14.15 5.88
N LEU A 14 9.56 13.43 5.78
CA LEU A 14 8.73 13.08 6.93
C LEU A 14 9.21 11.76 7.55
N PRO A 15 9.14 11.61 8.89
CA PRO A 15 9.45 10.35 9.55
C PRO A 15 8.41 9.31 9.15
N GLY A 16 8.87 8.17 8.66
CA GLY A 16 7.98 7.14 8.14
C GLY A 16 8.64 5.77 8.04
N ALA A 17 7.83 4.78 7.71
CA ALA A 17 8.29 3.40 7.53
C ALA A 17 7.76 2.81 6.22
N LYS A 18 8.52 1.89 5.63
CA LYS A 18 8.08 1.10 4.48
C LYS A 18 7.84 -0.35 4.84
N ALA A 19 6.93 -0.97 4.10
CA ALA A 19 6.81 -2.42 4.00
C ALA A 19 6.67 -2.84 2.54
N THR A 20 7.27 -3.99 2.20
CA THR A 20 7.23 -4.54 0.85
C THR A 20 6.92 -6.03 0.89
N ALA A 21 5.90 -6.47 0.15
CA ALA A 21 5.67 -7.89 -0.14
C ALA A 21 6.15 -8.21 -1.55
N ARG A 22 7.02 -9.23 -1.68
CA ARG A 22 7.59 -9.64 -2.96
C ARG A 22 7.03 -10.97 -3.45
N TYR A 23 6.93 -11.10 -4.77
CA TYR A 23 6.47 -12.32 -5.47
C TYR A 23 5.04 -12.73 -5.12
N VAL A 24 4.18 -11.73 -4.87
CA VAL A 24 2.75 -11.94 -4.59
C VAL A 24 2.09 -12.49 -5.84
N ARG A 25 1.31 -13.58 -5.70
CA ARG A 25 0.67 -14.29 -6.83
C ARG A 25 -0.63 -13.61 -7.30
N ILE A 26 -0.59 -12.29 -7.44
CA ILE A 26 -1.70 -11.46 -7.92
C ILE A 26 -1.24 -10.67 -9.16
N SER A 27 -2.20 -10.40 -10.05
CA SER A 27 -1.94 -9.53 -11.20
C SER A 27 -1.76 -8.08 -10.73
N PRO A 28 -0.72 -7.36 -11.19
CA PRO A 28 -0.46 -5.98 -10.77
C PRO A 28 -1.69 -5.08 -10.88
N THR A 29 -2.46 -5.17 -11.98
CA THR A 29 -3.67 -4.35 -12.18
C THR A 29 -4.76 -4.58 -11.13
N LYS A 30 -4.90 -5.80 -10.61
CA LYS A 30 -5.90 -6.09 -9.56
C LYS A 30 -5.47 -5.52 -8.22
N ALA A 31 -4.18 -5.61 -7.91
CA ALA A 31 -3.62 -5.03 -6.69
C ALA A 31 -3.63 -3.50 -6.73
N ARG A 32 -3.30 -2.87 -7.87
CA ARG A 32 -3.35 -1.40 -8.04
C ARG A 32 -4.72 -0.82 -7.69
N ARG A 33 -5.80 -1.44 -8.19
CA ARG A 33 -7.17 -1.01 -7.89
C ARG A 33 -7.45 -0.93 -6.39
N VAL A 34 -6.89 -1.83 -5.59
CA VAL A 34 -7.09 -1.83 -4.13
C VAL A 34 -6.17 -0.82 -3.45
N VAL A 35 -4.92 -0.73 -3.90
CA VAL A 35 -3.95 0.24 -3.37
C VAL A 35 -4.41 1.68 -3.60
N ASP A 36 -5.05 1.96 -4.72
CA ASP A 36 -5.58 3.30 -5.03
C ASP A 36 -6.71 3.72 -4.08
N LEU A 37 -7.41 2.78 -3.42
CA LEU A 37 -8.46 3.10 -2.44
C LEU A 37 -7.89 3.64 -1.12
N VAL A 38 -6.70 3.17 -0.73
CA VAL A 38 -6.09 3.45 0.57
C VAL A 38 -5.04 4.55 0.52
N ARG A 39 -4.65 4.99 -0.68
CA ARG A 39 -3.66 6.07 -0.84
C ARG A 39 -4.21 7.38 -0.27
N GLY A 40 -3.41 8.06 0.56
CA GLY A 40 -3.77 9.33 1.20
C GLY A 40 -4.77 9.22 2.34
N ARG A 41 -5.10 8.01 2.80
CA ARG A 41 -5.98 7.78 3.95
C ARG A 41 -5.17 7.63 5.24
N ASN A 42 -5.84 7.84 6.37
CA ASN A 42 -5.26 7.49 7.67
C ASN A 42 -5.04 5.96 7.72
N ALA A 43 -3.96 5.52 8.38
CA ALA A 43 -3.56 4.13 8.41
C ALA A 43 -4.64 3.22 9.02
N LYS A 44 -5.35 3.69 10.04
CA LYS A 44 -6.43 2.94 10.71
C LYS A 44 -7.68 2.82 9.84
N GLU A 45 -8.10 3.94 9.24
CA GLU A 45 -9.20 3.97 8.26
C GLU A 45 -8.90 3.03 7.08
N ALA A 46 -7.66 3.02 6.60
CA ALA A 46 -7.23 2.14 5.53
C ALA A 46 -7.30 0.65 5.91
N LEU A 47 -6.96 0.27 7.14
CA LEU A 47 -7.11 -1.12 7.62
C LEU A 47 -8.59 -1.55 7.64
N ASP A 48 -9.48 -0.66 8.07
CA ASP A 48 -10.92 -0.94 8.10
C ASP A 48 -11.47 -1.12 6.68
N ILE A 49 -11.13 -0.20 5.76
CA ILE A 49 -11.51 -0.29 4.35
C ILE A 49 -11.04 -1.61 3.74
N LEU A 50 -9.80 -2.02 4.01
CA LEU A 50 -9.24 -3.26 3.47
C LEU A 50 -9.89 -4.50 4.06
N THR A 51 -10.30 -4.47 5.32
CA THR A 51 -10.96 -5.59 6.00
C THR A 51 -12.30 -5.92 5.34
N PHE A 52 -13.07 -4.90 4.94
CA PHE A 52 -14.39 -5.07 4.32
C PHE A 52 -14.39 -4.99 2.79
N ALA A 53 -13.23 -4.76 2.16
CA ALA A 53 -13.12 -4.72 0.71
C ALA A 53 -13.33 -6.12 0.11
N ALA A 54 -14.34 -6.26 -0.76
CA ALA A 54 -14.67 -7.51 -1.46
C ALA A 54 -13.61 -8.02 -2.46
N GLN A 55 -12.56 -7.23 -2.74
CA GLN A 55 -11.53 -7.60 -3.71
C GLN A 55 -10.53 -8.58 -3.10
N SER A 56 -10.22 -9.69 -3.78
CA SER A 56 -9.27 -10.69 -3.25
C SER A 56 -7.86 -10.17 -2.97
N ALA A 57 -7.48 -9.03 -3.57
CA ALA A 57 -6.18 -8.41 -3.33
C ALA A 57 -6.11 -7.64 -2.00
N SER A 58 -7.24 -7.41 -1.32
CA SER A 58 -7.30 -6.70 -0.05
C SER A 58 -6.51 -7.40 1.05
N THR A 59 -6.58 -8.73 1.13
CA THR A 59 -5.86 -9.51 2.16
C THR A 59 -4.34 -9.33 2.08
N ASP A 60 -3.79 -9.29 0.86
CA ASP A 60 -2.35 -9.10 0.68
C ASP A 60 -1.93 -7.66 1.01
N VAL A 61 -2.72 -6.68 0.56
CA VAL A 61 -2.46 -5.25 0.85
C VAL A 61 -2.60 -4.97 2.36
N TYR A 62 -3.59 -5.56 3.03
CA TYR A 62 -3.80 -5.46 4.47
C TYR A 62 -2.57 -5.91 5.26
N LYS A 63 -2.01 -7.08 4.92
CA LYS A 63 -0.82 -7.61 5.58
C LYS A 63 0.38 -6.68 5.42
N VAL A 64 0.55 -6.09 4.23
CA VAL A 64 1.65 -5.14 3.98
C VAL A 64 1.45 -3.86 4.78
N LEU A 65 0.23 -3.30 4.79
CA LEU A 65 -0.06 -2.08 5.56
C LEU A 65 0.11 -2.31 7.06
N HIS A 66 -0.41 -3.42 7.59
CA HIS A 66 -0.22 -3.81 8.98
C HIS A 66 1.26 -3.95 9.34
N SER A 67 2.07 -4.53 8.45
CA SER A 67 3.52 -4.59 8.64
C SER A 67 4.19 -3.21 8.60
N ALA A 68 3.71 -2.28 7.78
CA ALA A 68 4.25 -0.92 7.72
C ALA A 68 4.00 -0.15 9.01
N ILE A 69 2.79 -0.28 9.58
CA ILE A 69 2.42 0.32 10.87
C ILE A 69 3.30 -0.27 11.99
N ALA A 70 3.43 -1.60 12.04
CA ALA A 70 4.28 -2.25 13.03
C ALA A 70 5.76 -1.81 12.92
N ASN A 71 6.26 -1.59 11.71
CA ASN A 71 7.62 -1.07 11.50
C ASN A 71 7.76 0.38 11.99
N ALA A 72 6.75 1.22 11.76
CA ALA A 72 6.72 2.60 12.23
C ALA A 72 6.71 2.68 13.77
N GLU A 73 5.90 1.84 14.42
CA GLU A 73 5.79 1.77 15.87
C GLU A 73 7.10 1.26 16.50
N ASN A 74 7.60 0.11 16.06
CA ASN A 74 8.72 -0.55 16.74
C ASN A 74 10.09 0.05 16.41
N ASN A 75 10.32 0.49 15.16
CA ASN A 75 11.65 0.97 14.76
C ASN A 75 11.80 2.49 14.89
N HIS A 76 10.69 3.23 14.76
CA HIS A 76 10.71 4.69 14.74
C HIS A 76 9.92 5.33 15.90
N GLY A 77 9.25 4.53 16.74
CA GLY A 77 8.50 5.02 17.90
C GLY A 77 7.34 5.96 17.53
N LEU A 78 6.82 5.83 16.30
CA LEU A 78 5.75 6.69 15.80
C LEU A 78 4.39 6.23 16.31
N ASP A 79 3.52 7.18 16.64
CA ASP A 79 2.15 6.88 17.06
C ASP A 79 1.31 6.37 15.88
N PRO A 80 0.78 5.13 15.94
CA PRO A 80 -0.05 4.55 14.89
C PRO A 80 -1.27 5.40 14.49
N ASP A 81 -1.85 6.16 15.42
CA ASP A 81 -3.05 6.96 15.14
C ASP A 81 -2.75 8.18 14.25
N THR A 82 -1.50 8.65 14.24
CA THR A 82 -1.04 9.79 13.43
C THR A 82 -0.51 9.41 12.04
N LEU A 83 -0.46 8.11 11.73
CA LEU A 83 0.10 7.61 10.48
C LEU A 83 -0.87 7.76 9.31
N PHE A 84 -0.33 8.18 8.18
CA PHE A 84 -1.02 8.25 6.90
C PHE A 84 -0.31 7.39 5.85
N VAL A 85 -1.09 6.89 4.88
CA VAL A 85 -0.55 6.18 3.72
C VAL A 85 -0.08 7.21 2.70
N GLY A 86 1.21 7.52 2.70
CA GLY A 86 1.83 8.46 1.77
C GLY A 86 1.93 7.87 0.37
N GLU A 87 2.96 7.05 0.15
CA GLU A 87 3.18 6.38 -1.14
C GLU A 87 2.73 4.92 -1.08
N ALA A 88 1.97 4.49 -2.08
CA ALA A 88 1.61 3.09 -2.23
C ALA A 88 1.58 2.71 -3.72
N TYR A 89 2.45 1.78 -4.11
CA TYR A 89 2.65 1.38 -5.49
C TYR A 89 2.80 -0.12 -5.64
N VAL A 90 2.51 -0.60 -6.86
CA VAL A 90 2.56 -2.01 -7.22
C VAL A 90 3.33 -2.18 -8.51
N ASP A 91 4.47 -2.83 -8.38
CA ASP A 91 5.37 -3.15 -9.49
C ASP A 91 5.06 -4.52 -10.06
N GLU A 92 5.42 -4.70 -11.32
CA GLU A 92 5.32 -5.99 -11.99
C GLU A 92 6.45 -6.91 -11.52
N GLY A 93 6.09 -8.11 -11.10
CA GLY A 93 7.03 -9.16 -10.74
C GLY A 93 7.34 -10.12 -11.91
N PRO A 94 8.16 -11.14 -11.68
CA PRO A 94 8.47 -12.14 -12.69
C PRO A 94 7.18 -12.85 -13.16
N THR A 95 7.01 -12.92 -14.48
CA THR A 95 5.86 -13.58 -15.10
C THR A 95 6.22 -14.99 -15.53
N LEU A 96 5.52 -15.98 -14.97
CA LEU A 96 5.64 -17.38 -15.38
C LEU A 96 4.83 -17.65 -16.65
N LYS A 97 5.38 -18.46 -17.55
CA LYS A 97 4.75 -18.85 -18.82
C LYS A 97 4.25 -20.29 -18.72
N ARG A 98 3.01 -20.57 -19.15
CA ARG A 98 2.42 -21.92 -19.28
C ARG A 98 1.76 -22.06 -20.64
N ILE A 99 1.82 -23.24 -21.24
CA ILE A 99 1.19 -23.52 -22.53
C ILE A 99 -0.24 -24.02 -22.30
N ARG A 100 -1.18 -23.59 -23.15
CA ARG A 100 -2.55 -24.08 -23.20
C ARG A 100 -2.82 -24.63 -24.60
N PRO A 101 -3.12 -25.93 -24.76
CA PRO A 101 -3.50 -26.49 -26.04
C PRO A 101 -4.84 -25.90 -26.52
N ARG A 102 -4.98 -25.70 -27.83
CA ARG A 102 -6.20 -25.20 -28.49
C ARG A 102 -6.47 -26.02 -29.76
N ALA A 103 -7.66 -25.84 -30.33
CA ALA A 103 -8.08 -26.49 -31.58
C ALA A 103 -7.06 -26.25 -32.71
N GLN A 104 -7.05 -27.17 -33.68
CA GLN A 104 -6.14 -27.16 -34.85
C GLN A 104 -4.65 -27.17 -34.47
N GLY A 105 -4.26 -27.91 -33.42
CA GLY A 105 -2.85 -28.05 -33.03
C GLY A 105 -2.19 -26.77 -32.52
N ARG A 106 -2.96 -25.72 -32.19
CA ARG A 106 -2.42 -24.42 -31.77
C ARG A 106 -1.99 -24.44 -30.29
N ALA A 107 -0.83 -23.86 -30.00
CA ALA A 107 -0.31 -23.71 -28.64
C ALA A 107 -0.37 -22.24 -28.18
N TYR A 108 -1.33 -21.92 -27.30
CA TYR A 108 -1.46 -20.57 -26.75
C TYR A 108 -0.67 -20.44 -25.45
N ARG A 109 -0.27 -19.21 -25.09
CA ARG A 109 0.49 -18.93 -23.87
C ARG A 109 -0.39 -18.29 -22.79
N ILE A 110 -0.46 -18.91 -21.62
CA ILE A 110 -0.99 -18.31 -20.40
C ILE A 110 0.17 -17.64 -19.66
N ARG A 111 -0.01 -16.38 -19.26
CA ARG A 111 0.91 -15.66 -18.38
C ARG A 111 0.37 -15.71 -16.94
N LYS A 112 1.16 -16.25 -16.02
CA LYS A 112 0.91 -16.20 -14.57
C LYS A 112 1.78 -15.08 -14.00
N ARG A 113 1.23 -13.87 -14.00
CA ARG A 113 1.89 -12.66 -13.52
C ARG A 113 1.98 -12.67 -12.00
N THR A 114 3.03 -12.08 -11.47
CA THR A 114 3.19 -11.78 -10.03
C THR A 114 3.38 -10.28 -9.85
N SER A 115 3.30 -9.81 -8.61
CA SER A 115 3.49 -8.40 -8.27
C SER A 115 4.40 -8.23 -7.05
N HIS A 116 5.00 -7.04 -6.96
CA HIS A 116 5.64 -6.53 -5.76
C HIS A 116 4.79 -5.36 -5.25
N ILE A 117 4.36 -5.42 -3.99
CA ILE A 117 3.52 -4.38 -3.37
C ILE A 117 4.39 -3.65 -2.37
N THR A 118 4.49 -2.33 -2.51
CA THR A 118 5.20 -1.47 -1.55
C THR A 118 4.23 -0.42 -1.01
N ILE A 119 4.21 -0.29 0.31
CA ILE A 119 3.43 0.71 1.01
C ILE A 119 4.38 1.47 1.95
N VAL A 120 4.28 2.79 1.92
CA VAL A 120 5.01 3.71 2.78
C VAL A 120 3.99 4.44 3.64
N VAL A 121 4.21 4.40 4.95
CA VAL A 121 3.45 5.17 5.93
C VAL A 121 4.30 6.32 6.43
N GLU A 122 3.68 7.47 6.62
CA GLU A 122 4.33 8.70 7.08
C GLU A 122 3.55 9.28 8.26
N SER A 123 4.27 9.79 9.25
CA SER A 123 3.66 10.59 10.31
C SER A 123 3.56 12.02 9.81
N VAL A 124 2.32 12.50 9.66
CA VAL A 124 2.06 13.92 9.48
C VAL A 124 2.00 14.50 10.89
N ALA A 125 2.96 15.36 11.25
CA ALA A 125 2.90 16.09 12.51
C ALA A 125 1.50 16.70 12.63
N PRO A 126 0.82 16.61 13.80
CA PRO A 126 -0.57 17.01 13.92
C PRO A 126 -0.67 18.48 13.52
N ALA A 127 -1.28 18.74 12.36
CA ALA A 127 -1.70 20.07 12.01
C ALA A 127 -2.69 20.46 13.10
N ALA A 128 -2.33 21.44 13.93
CA ALA A 128 -3.05 21.85 15.12
C ALA A 128 -4.58 21.84 14.90
N ASP A 129 -5.25 20.79 15.38
CA ASP A 129 -6.70 20.68 15.43
C ASP A 129 -7.21 21.60 16.54
N GLY A 130 -7.19 22.90 16.24
CA GLY A 130 -7.58 23.99 17.12
C GLY A 130 -8.29 25.14 16.40
N ALA A 131 -8.70 24.98 15.14
CA ALA A 131 -9.44 26.01 14.40
C ALA A 131 -10.91 25.61 14.15
N LYS A 132 -11.61 25.15 15.19
CA LYS A 132 -13.08 25.24 15.20
C LYS A 132 -13.42 26.71 15.38
N SER A 133 -13.66 27.42 14.27
CA SER A 133 -14.16 28.79 14.30
C SER A 133 -15.45 28.83 15.12
N ASN A 134 -15.42 29.49 16.28
CA ASN A 134 -16.62 29.82 17.03
C ASN A 134 -17.38 30.88 16.22
N ARG A 135 -18.14 30.47 15.19
CA ARG A 135 -19.11 31.34 14.54
C ARG A 135 -20.33 31.46 15.45
N ARG A 136 -20.16 32.18 16.55
CA ARG A 136 -21.24 32.93 17.19
C ARG A 136 -21.59 34.08 16.26
N ALA A 137 -22.76 34.03 15.62
CA ALA A 137 -23.36 35.19 15.00
C ALA A 137 -24.89 35.06 15.03
N ARG A 138 -25.48 35.84 15.95
CA ARG A 138 -26.89 36.26 16.12
C ARG A 138 -27.96 35.21 16.37
#